data_AF-Q6QTA5-F1
#
_entry.id   AF-Q6QTA5-F1
#
_cell.length_a   1.000
_cell.length_b   1.000
_cell.length_c   1.000
_cell.angle_alpha   90.00
_cell.angle_beta   90.00
_cell.angle_gamma   90.00
#
_symmetry.space_group_name_H-M   'P 1'
#
loop_
_entity.id
_entity.type
_entity.pdbx_description
1 polymer ?
#
loop_
_entity_poly.entity_id
_entity_poly.type
_entity_poly.pdbx_seq_one_letter_code
_entity_poly.pdbx_strand_id
1 'polypeptide(L)'
;QGGDWGSVIASDMAVLFPEKIIGLHNNMCTSLNLSNLFWLFVGTYFPSLIGANEHYSKFFPVSEILSFLIEESGYFHIQATKPDT
;
A
#
# COMPACT_ATOMS: atom_id res chain seq x y z
N GLN A 1 11.02 11.45 6.21
CA GLN A 1 10.51 11.32 4.84
C GLN A 1 10.83 9.91 4.35
N GLY A 2 9.91 9.20 3.68
CA GLY A 2 10.14 7.86 3.15
C GLY A 2 9.37 7.56 1.86
N GLY A 3 9.97 6.74 0.99
CA GLY A 3 9.38 6.16 -0.22
C GLY A 3 9.93 4.75 -0.44
N ASP A 4 9.23 3.90 -1.21
CA ASP A 4 9.59 2.49 -1.39
C ASP A 4 9.86 1.78 -0.05
N TRP A 5 10.97 1.05 0.12
CA TRP A 5 11.37 0.48 1.42
C TRP A 5 11.51 1.53 2.52
N GLY A 6 11.94 2.75 2.17
CA GLY A 6 12.05 3.85 3.10
C GLY A 6 10.70 4.30 3.67
N SER A 7 9.58 4.11 2.96
CA SER A 7 8.25 4.43 3.54
C SER A 7 7.83 3.41 4.58
N VAL A 8 8.15 2.13 4.39
CA VAL A 8 7.93 1.06 5.36
C VAL A 8 8.78 1.32 6.61
N ILE A 9 10.10 1.46 6.43
CA ILE A 9 11.04 1.69 7.53
C ILE A 9 10.69 2.97 8.30
N ALA A 10 10.40 4.07 7.61
CA ALA A 10 10.03 5.32 8.27
C ALA A 10 8.70 5.22 9.03
N SER A 11 7.73 4.44 8.53
CA SER A 11 6.47 4.16 9.24
C SER A 11 6.74 3.35 10.52
N ASP A 12 7.57 2.31 10.43
CA ASP A 12 7.96 1.50 11.59
C ASP A 12 8.72 2.33 12.63
N MET A 13 9.66 3.18 12.20
CA MET A 13 10.36 4.11 13.10
C MET A 13 9.41 5.06 13.81
N ALA A 14 8.42 5.62 13.10
CA ALA A 14 7.45 6.53 13.69
C ALA A 14 6.56 5.84 14.74
N VAL A 15 6.24 4.55 14.53
CA VAL A 15 5.46 3.74 15.48
C VAL A 15 6.31 3.31 16.68
N LEU A 16 7.56 2.89 16.45
CA LEU A 16 8.44 2.33 17.49
C LEU A 16 9.08 3.39 18.38
N PHE A 17 9.35 4.58 17.85
CA PHE A 17 10.06 5.66 18.58
C PHE A 17 9.31 7.00 18.52
N PRO A 18 8.05 7.06 18.98
CA PRO A 18 7.21 8.25 18.87
C PRO A 18 7.78 9.46 19.61
N GLU A 19 8.60 9.25 20.64
CA GLU A 19 9.29 10.32 21.38
C GLU A 19 10.49 10.92 20.63
N LYS A 20 10.94 10.27 19.56
CA LYS A 20 12.06 10.71 18.71
C LYS A 20 11.58 11.23 17.36
N ILE A 21 10.52 10.64 16.82
CA ILE A 21 9.99 10.97 15.50
C ILE A 21 8.80 11.93 15.65
N ILE A 22 9.08 13.22 15.55
CA ILE A 22 8.08 14.28 15.68
C ILE A 22 7.19 14.49 14.44
N GLY A 23 7.44 13.74 13.36
CA GLY A 23 6.65 13.80 12.14
C GLY A 23 7.06 12.77 11.09
N LEU A 24 6.08 12.27 10.36
CA LEU A 24 6.26 11.32 9.25
C LEU A 24 5.71 11.94 7.97
N HIS A 25 6.53 11.95 6.91
CA HIS A 25 6.12 12.31 5.56
C HIS A 25 6.41 11.12 4.65
N ASN A 26 5.39 10.54 4.04
CA ASN A 26 5.54 9.43 3.09
C ASN A 26 4.88 9.78 1.76
N ASN A 27 5.55 9.45 0.67
CA ASN A 27 5.00 9.53 -0.68
C ASN A 27 4.50 8.16 -1.20
N MET A 28 4.67 7.10 -0.40
CA MET A 28 4.19 5.74 -0.70
C MET A 28 3.55 5.15 0.56
N CYS A 29 2.27 5.48 0.78
CA CYS A 29 1.48 4.97 1.89
C CYS A 29 0.74 3.70 1.44
N THR A 30 1.14 2.54 1.98
CA THR A 30 0.54 1.25 1.63
C THR A 30 0.13 0.54 2.91
N SER A 31 -1.00 -0.20 2.88
CA SER A 31 -1.45 -0.98 4.02
C SER A 31 -2.17 -2.24 3.55
N LEU A 32 -1.55 -3.39 3.80
CA LEU A 32 -1.98 -4.72 3.34
C LEU A 32 -2.64 -5.52 4.46
N ASN A 33 -3.55 -4.90 5.21
CA ASN A 33 -4.28 -5.57 6.28
C ASN A 33 -5.67 -6.06 5.82
N LEU A 34 -6.25 -7.02 6.56
CA LEU A 34 -7.56 -7.62 6.23
C LEU A 34 -8.72 -6.62 6.25
N SER A 35 -8.67 -5.61 7.14
CA SER A 35 -9.69 -4.56 7.21
C SER A 35 -9.72 -3.72 5.93
N ASN A 36 -8.55 -3.39 5.38
CA ASN A 36 -8.46 -2.66 4.12
C ASN A 36 -9.00 -3.47 2.94
N LEU A 37 -8.76 -4.78 2.91
CA LEU A 37 -9.33 -5.65 1.88
C LEU A 37 -10.86 -5.64 1.95
N PHE A 38 -11.44 -5.71 3.15
CA PHE A 38 -12.89 -5.56 3.34
C PHE A 38 -13.41 -4.22 2.80
N TRP A 39 -12.76 -3.11 3.15
CA TRP A 39 -13.18 -1.78 2.67
C TRP A 39 -12.99 -1.60 1.16
N LEU A 40 -11.98 -2.23 0.56
CA LEU A 40 -11.77 -2.23 -0.89
C LEU A 40 -12.93 -2.97 -1.60
N PHE A 41 -13.38 -4.10 -1.07
CA PHE A 41 -14.56 -4.79 -1.59
C PHE A 41 -15.83 -3.94 -1.45
N VAL A 42 -16.05 -3.32 -0.29
CA VAL A 42 -17.19 -2.40 -0.10
C VAL A 42 -17.12 -1.26 -1.11
N GLY A 43 -15.94 -0.65 -1.32
CA GLY A 43 -15.71 0.45 -2.24
C GLY A 43 -15.96 0.12 -3.71
N THR A 44 -15.86 -1.15 -4.10
CA THR A 44 -16.18 -1.60 -5.47
C THR A 44 -17.66 -1.38 -5.79
N TYR A 45 -18.55 -1.55 -4.80
CA TYR A 45 -19.99 -1.39 -4.96
C TYR A 45 -20.48 -0.02 -4.47
N PHE A 46 -19.85 0.53 -3.44
CA PHE A 46 -20.24 1.76 -2.76
C PHE A 46 -19.03 2.69 -2.55
N PRO A 47 -18.45 3.26 -3.63
CA PRO A 47 -17.22 4.07 -3.55
C PRO A 47 -17.35 5.32 -2.69
N SER A 48 -18.56 5.85 -2.53
CA SER A 48 -18.84 7.00 -1.66
C SER A 48 -18.58 6.71 -0.18
N LEU A 49 -18.73 5.47 0.27
CA LEU A 49 -18.52 5.09 1.67
C LEU A 49 -17.04 5.12 2.09
N ILE A 50 -16.14 5.05 1.12
CA ILE A 50 -14.68 5.09 1.34
C ILE A 50 -14.03 6.36 0.80
N GLY A 51 -14.85 7.36 0.42
CA GLY A 51 -14.34 8.63 -0.13
C GLY A 51 -13.67 8.50 -1.50
N ALA A 52 -13.91 7.42 -2.24
CA ALA A 52 -13.24 7.16 -3.51
C ALA A 52 -13.86 7.88 -4.71
N ASN A 53 -15.00 8.56 -4.59
CA ASN A 53 -15.73 9.15 -5.74
C ASN A 53 -14.84 10.02 -6.66
N GLU A 54 -14.01 10.90 -6.09
CA GLU A 54 -13.13 11.80 -6.85
C GLU A 54 -11.85 11.12 -7.37
N HIS A 55 -11.52 9.95 -6.83
CA HIS A 55 -10.30 9.21 -7.13
C HIS A 55 -10.57 7.77 -7.55
N TYR A 56 -11.79 7.51 -8.04
CA TYR A 56 -12.30 6.16 -8.24
C TYR A 56 -11.41 5.37 -9.21
N SER A 57 -11.01 6.02 -10.31
CA SER A 57 -10.13 5.47 -11.33
C SER A 57 -8.72 5.13 -10.83
N LYS A 58 -8.30 5.61 -9.66
CA LYS A 58 -7.01 5.23 -9.04
C LYS A 58 -7.08 3.91 -8.27
N PHE A 59 -8.28 3.49 -7.87
CA PHE A 59 -8.50 2.35 -6.97
C PHE A 59 -9.42 1.26 -7.56
N PHE A 60 -10.13 1.55 -8.65
CA PHE A 60 -11.11 0.64 -9.25
C PHE A 60 -11.08 0.66 -10.79
N PRO A 61 -11.38 -0.48 -11.44
CA PRO A 61 -11.77 -1.76 -10.83
C PRO A 61 -10.57 -2.49 -10.20
N VAL A 62 -10.81 -3.17 -9.07
CA VAL A 62 -9.76 -3.88 -8.31
C VAL A 62 -9.04 -4.94 -9.16
N SER A 63 -9.74 -5.54 -10.12
CA SER A 63 -9.19 -6.54 -11.03
C SER A 63 -8.01 -6.00 -11.87
N GLU A 64 -8.07 -4.74 -12.31
CA GLU A 64 -6.98 -4.13 -13.09
C GLU A 64 -5.75 -3.92 -12.22
N ILE A 65 -5.95 -3.44 -10.99
CA ILE A 65 -4.86 -3.25 -10.02
C ILE A 65 -4.21 -4.58 -9.67
N LEU A 66 -5.01 -5.63 -9.42
CA LEU A 66 -4.48 -6.96 -9.12
C LEU A 66 -3.71 -7.54 -10.31
N SER A 67 -4.21 -7.36 -11.52
CA SER A 67 -3.53 -7.83 -12.74
C SER A 67 -2.18 -7.14 -12.90
N PHE A 68 -2.13 -5.82 -12.73
CA PHE A 68 -0.90 -5.03 -12.75
C PHE A 68 0.10 -5.48 -11.66
N LEU A 69 -0.37 -5.70 -10.42
CA LEU A 69 0.49 -6.16 -9.33
C LEU A 69 1.08 -7.55 -9.61
N ILE A 70 0.31 -8.46 -10.22
CA ILE A 70 0.82 -9.79 -10.60
C ILE A 70 1.89 -9.65 -11.68
N GLU A 71 1.65 -8.83 -12.70
CA GLU A 71 2.58 -8.61 -13.82
C GLU A 71 3.91 -8.00 -13.35
N GLU A 72 3.85 -6.99 -12.47
CA GLU A 72 5.03 -6.21 -12.06
C GLU A 72 5.77 -6.76 -10.85
N SER A 73 5.18 -7.71 -10.10
CA SER A 73 5.80 -8.25 -8.88
C SER A 73 6.85 -9.35 -9.11
N GLY A 74 7.23 -9.63 -10.37
CA GLY A 74 8.22 -10.66 -10.69
C GLY A 74 9.57 -10.46 -10.00
N TYR A 75 10.10 -9.22 -10.03
CA TYR A 75 11.35 -8.89 -9.35
C TYR A 75 11.25 -9.08 -7.83
N PHE A 76 10.12 -8.63 -7.26
CA PHE A 76 9.87 -8.72 -5.84
C PHE A 76 9.80 -10.17 -5.39
N HIS A 77 9.12 -11.03 -6.16
CA HIS A 77 8.99 -12.45 -5.86
C HIS A 77 10.34 -13.17 -5.85
N ILE A 78 11.19 -12.95 -6.86
CA ILE A 78 12.50 -13.62 -6.91
C ILE A 78 13.44 -13.09 -5.83
N GLN A 79 13.49 -11.79 -5.58
CA GLN A 79 14.33 -11.22 -4.52
C GLN A 79 13.87 -11.65 -3.12
N ALA A 80 12.57 -11.82 -2.90
CA ALA A 80 12.02 -12.29 -1.63
C ALA A 80 12.26 -13.79 -1.36
N THR A 81 12.64 -14.57 -2.37
CA THR A 81 12.78 -16.04 -2.26
C THR A 81 14.19 -16.55 -2.52
N LYS A 82 14.91 -15.94 -3.47
CA LYS A 82 16.24 -16.35 -3.93
C LYS A 82 17.14 -15.14 -4.24
N PRO A 83 17.44 -14.29 -3.26
CA PRO A 83 18.24 -13.08 -3.49
C PRO A 83 19.71 -13.36 -3.88
N ASP A 84 20.28 -14.49 -3.47
CA ASP A 84 21.70 -14.85 -3.69
C ASP A 84 21.99 -15.61 -5.00
N THR A 85 20.97 -16.01 -5.77
CA THR A 85 21.17 -16.74 -7.04
C THR A 85 21.75 -15.82 -8.11
#